data_AF-A0A328PZ42-F1
#
_entry.id   AF-A0A328PZ42-F1
#
_cell.length_a   1.000
_cell.length_b   1.000
_cell.length_c   1.000
_cell.angle_alpha   90.00
_cell.angle_beta   90.00
_cell.angle_gamma   90.00
#
_symmetry.space_group_name_H-M   'P 1'
#
loop_
_entity.id
_entity.type
_entity.pdbx_description
1 polymer ?
#
loop_
_entity_poly.entity_id
_entity_poly.type
_entity_poly.pdbx_seq_one_letter_code
_entity_poly.pdbx_strand_id
1 'polypeptide(L)'
;MGDYHVPYEELSEKDRSFMFALNSLKEEIEAIDWYNQRASVSKDPTIKEVMEHNRDEEIEHAVMLIEWLRRNMEGWDEELKTYLFTDKPLLQVEEETLEGEEKSSSKGDLGLRDLKG
;
A
#
# COMPACT_ATOMS: atom_id res chain seq x y z
N MET A 1 7.28 24.07 1.27
CA MET A 1 7.88 23.97 -0.09
C MET A 1 7.82 22.49 -0.39
N GLY A 2 7.07 22.05 -1.40
CA GLY A 2 6.92 20.61 -1.66
C GLY A 2 8.29 20.03 -1.96
N ASP A 3 8.74 19.06 -1.17
CA ASP A 3 9.99 18.35 -1.42
C ASP A 3 9.77 17.39 -2.60
N TYR A 4 9.67 17.97 -3.81
CA TYR A 4 9.80 17.20 -5.04
C TYR A 4 11.28 16.88 -5.22
N HIS A 5 11.61 15.60 -5.31
CA HIS A 5 12.98 15.15 -5.56
C HIS A 5 13.42 15.36 -7.02
N VAL A 6 12.49 15.72 -7.90
CA VAL A 6 12.70 16.01 -9.33
C VAL A 6 11.91 17.25 -9.74
N PRO A 7 12.26 17.94 -10.84
CA PRO A 7 11.47 19.06 -11.34
C PRO A 7 10.02 18.65 -11.60
N TYR A 8 9.07 19.38 -11.03
CA TYR A 8 7.64 19.05 -11.12
C TYR A 8 7.17 19.01 -12.58
N GLU A 9 7.71 19.90 -13.40
CA GLU A 9 7.43 20.10 -14.81
C GLU A 9 7.81 18.90 -15.68
N GLU A 10 8.76 18.07 -15.22
CA GLU A 10 9.19 16.85 -15.91
C GLU A 10 8.29 15.64 -15.63
N LEU A 11 7.46 15.71 -14.59
CA LEU A 11 6.52 14.63 -14.26
C LEU A 11 5.34 14.61 -15.24
N SER A 12 4.94 13.41 -15.69
CA SER A 12 3.69 13.24 -16.44
C SER A 12 2.47 13.54 -15.56
N GLU A 13 1.30 13.81 -16.15
CA GLU A 13 0.06 14.00 -15.38
C GLU A 13 -0.29 12.77 -14.52
N LYS A 14 0.02 11.57 -15.04
CA LYS A 14 -0.18 10.30 -14.33
C LYS A 14 0.72 10.21 -13.10
N ASP A 15 2.02 10.51 -13.26
CA ASP A 15 2.97 10.46 -12.15
C ASP A 15 2.69 11.52 -11.08
N ARG A 16 2.21 12.70 -11.49
CA ARG A 16 1.74 13.71 -10.54
C ARG A 16 0.53 13.23 -9.74
N SER A 17 -0.40 12.52 -10.38
CA SER A 17 -1.55 11.94 -9.69
C SER A 17 -1.12 10.88 -8.67
N PHE A 18 -0.15 10.03 -9.02
CA PHE A 18 0.46 9.08 -8.07
C PHE A 18 1.11 9.80 -6.90
N MET A 19 1.91 10.84 -7.18
CA MET A 19 2.56 11.63 -6.17
C MET A 19 1.55 12.28 -5.20
N PHE A 20 0.42 12.78 -5.70
CA PHE A 20 -0.64 13.30 -4.83
C PHE A 20 -1.21 12.21 -3.93
N ALA A 21 -1.60 11.07 -4.49
CA ALA A 21 -2.14 9.96 -3.69
C ALA A 21 -1.15 9.43 -2.64
N LEU A 22 0.13 9.28 -3.01
CA LEU A 22 1.18 8.78 -2.12
C LEU A 22 1.52 9.79 -1.01
N ASN A 23 1.59 11.08 -1.31
CA ASN A 23 1.85 12.09 -0.29
C ASN A 23 0.67 12.26 0.66
N SER A 24 -0.57 12.29 0.14
CA SER A 24 -1.75 12.30 0.99
C SER A 24 -1.79 11.05 1.88
N LEU A 25 -1.49 9.86 1.35
CA LEU A 25 -1.45 8.65 2.16
C LEU A 25 -0.42 8.75 3.29
N LYS A 26 0.78 9.30 3.02
CA LYS A 26 1.78 9.55 4.05
C LYS A 26 1.27 10.50 5.13
N GLU A 27 0.63 11.59 4.72
CA GLU A 27 0.05 12.59 5.64
C GLU A 27 -1.01 11.95 6.55
N GLU A 28 -1.88 11.09 6.02
CA GLU A 28 -2.87 10.38 6.84
C GLU A 28 -2.21 9.42 7.83
N ILE A 29 -1.18 8.68 7.41
CA ILE A 29 -0.43 7.78 8.31
C ILE A 29 0.29 8.57 9.42
N GLU A 30 0.87 9.73 9.12
CA GLU A 30 1.45 10.62 10.13
C GLU A 30 0.40 11.16 11.09
N ALA A 31 -0.77 11.55 10.58
CA ALA A 31 -1.88 12.01 11.40
C ALA A 31 -2.38 10.92 12.37
N ILE A 32 -2.55 9.68 11.89
CA ILE A 32 -2.91 8.51 12.70
C ILE A 32 -1.91 8.33 13.85
N ASP A 33 -0.61 8.31 13.55
CA ASP A 33 0.44 8.17 14.55
C ASP A 33 0.37 9.29 15.61
N TRP A 34 0.33 10.54 15.15
CA TRP A 34 0.30 11.69 16.04
C TRP A 34 -0.95 11.73 16.92
N TYR A 35 -2.13 11.46 16.36
CA TYR A 35 -3.37 11.42 17.12
C TYR A 35 -3.36 10.29 18.13
N ASN A 36 -2.86 9.11 17.76
CA ASN A 36 -2.73 7.98 18.68
C ASN A 36 -1.79 8.29 19.85
N GLN A 37 -0.63 8.90 19.58
CA GLN A 37 0.30 9.34 20.63
C GLN A 37 -0.36 10.36 21.57
N ARG A 38 -1.01 11.39 21.02
CA ARG A 38 -1.70 12.43 21.81
C ARG A 38 -2.83 11.87 22.66
N ALA A 39 -3.65 10.99 22.10
CA ALA A 39 -4.71 10.31 22.83
C ALA A 39 -4.16 9.48 24.00
N SER A 40 -3.03 8.78 23.79
CA SER A 40 -2.45 7.89 24.81
C SER A 40 -1.95 8.62 26.07
N VAL A 41 -1.53 9.88 25.95
CA VAL A 41 -0.97 10.67 27.06
C VAL A 41 -1.88 11.81 27.52
N SER A 42 -3.00 12.05 26.84
CA SER A 42 -3.93 13.13 27.19
C SER A 42 -4.54 12.90 28.58
N LYS A 43 -4.55 13.95 29.39
CA LYS A 43 -5.22 13.97 30.70
C LYS A 43 -6.62 14.58 30.64
N ASP A 44 -6.96 15.25 29.54
CA ASP A 44 -8.30 15.79 29.29
C ASP A 44 -9.12 14.74 28.50
N PRO A 45 -10.23 14.23 29.05
CA PRO A 45 -11.04 13.21 28.40
C PRO A 45 -11.68 13.70 27.10
N THR A 46 -12.02 14.98 27.00
CA THR A 46 -12.61 15.57 25.80
C THR A 46 -11.59 15.62 24.67
N ILE A 47 -10.36 16.03 24.97
CA ILE A 47 -9.28 16.01 23.98
C ILE A 47 -8.97 14.58 23.57
N LYS A 48 -8.94 13.63 24.51
CA LYS A 48 -8.71 12.23 24.17
C LYS A 48 -9.76 11.71 23.17
N GLU A 49 -11.03 11.94 23.44
CA GLU A 49 -12.14 11.52 22.58
C GLU A 49 -12.02 12.12 21.17
N VAL A 50 -11.72 13.42 21.06
CA VAL A 50 -11.51 14.08 19.76
C VAL A 50 -10.31 13.50 19.01
N MET A 51 -9.18 13.26 19.68
CA MET A 51 -8.00 12.68 19.02
C MET A 51 -8.28 11.24 18.56
N GLU A 52 -9.00 10.43 19.34
CA GLU A 52 -9.37 9.06 18.95
C GLU A 52 -10.35 9.06 17.77
N HIS A 53 -11.36 9.93 17.78
CA HIS A 53 -12.29 10.09 16.66
C HIS A 53 -11.57 10.49 15.37
N ASN A 54 -10.74 11.54 15.42
CA ASN A 54 -10.00 11.99 14.24
C ASN A 54 -9.05 10.89 13.73
N ARG A 55 -8.31 10.21 14.62
CA ARG A 55 -7.43 9.09 14.25
C ARG A 55 -8.18 8.04 13.43
N ASP A 56 -9.38 7.67 13.87
CA ASP A 56 -10.15 6.61 13.24
C ASP A 56 -10.73 7.05 11.88
N GLU A 57 -11.06 8.33 11.70
CA GLU A 57 -11.42 8.92 10.40
C GLU A 57 -10.22 8.93 9.43
N GLU A 58 -9.02 9.27 9.89
CA GLU A 58 -7.84 9.27 9.00
C GLU A 58 -7.49 7.85 8.49
N ILE A 59 -7.85 6.79 9.23
CA ILE A 59 -7.73 5.40 8.73
C ILE A 59 -8.64 5.19 7.52
N GLU A 60 -9.86 5.74 7.53
CA GLU A 60 -10.76 5.68 6.37
C GLU A 60 -10.13 6.40 5.17
N HIS A 61 -9.63 7.62 5.37
CA HIS A 61 -8.96 8.41 4.33
C HIS A 61 -7.75 7.66 3.74
N ALA A 62 -6.90 7.08 4.59
CA ALA A 62 -5.76 6.28 4.16
C ALA A 62 -6.19 5.08 3.29
N VAL A 63 -7.22 4.34 3.69
CA VAL A 63 -7.71 3.18 2.93
C VAL A 63 -8.35 3.59 1.60
N MET A 64 -9.05 4.74 1.55
CA MET A 64 -9.56 5.30 0.29
C MET A 64 -8.43 5.59 -0.71
N LEU A 65 -7.30 6.12 -0.23
CA LEU A 65 -6.12 6.41 -1.05
C LEU A 65 -5.41 5.12 -1.49
N ILE A 66 -5.29 4.13 -0.61
CA ILE A 66 -4.77 2.78 -0.95
C ILE A 66 -5.62 2.15 -2.06
N GLU A 67 -6.94 2.24 -1.98
CA GLU A 67 -7.82 1.69 -3.02
C GLU A 67 -7.66 2.42 -4.36
N TRP A 68 -7.46 3.74 -4.35
CA TRP A 68 -7.14 4.46 -5.58
C TRP A 68 -5.80 4.00 -6.16
N LEU A 69 -4.76 3.85 -5.33
CA LEU A 69 -3.45 3.33 -5.77
C LEU A 69 -3.56 1.93 -6.35
N ARG A 70 -4.30 1.02 -5.69
CA ARG A 70 -4.59 -0.34 -6.18
C ARG A 70 -5.16 -0.35 -7.60
N ARG A 71 -6.07 0.59 -7.91
CA ARG A 71 -6.73 0.67 -9.22
C ARG A 71 -5.87 1.30 -10.31
N ASN A 72 -4.88 2.12 -9.95
CA ASN A 72 -4.23 3.02 -10.92
C ASN A 72 -2.72 2.83 -11.05
N MET A 73 -2.03 2.27 -10.06
CA MET A 73 -0.59 2.10 -10.03
C MET A 73 -0.22 0.61 -10.06
N GLU A 74 0.49 0.20 -11.11
CA GLU A 74 0.91 -1.21 -11.29
C GLU A 74 1.70 -1.72 -10.08
N GLY A 75 1.56 -3.01 -9.79
CA GLY A 75 2.14 -3.67 -8.61
C GLY A 75 1.24 -3.63 -7.37
N TRP A 76 0.53 -2.52 -7.10
CA TRP A 76 -0.28 -2.41 -5.87
C TRP A 76 -1.36 -3.49 -5.73
N ASP A 77 -2.07 -3.82 -6.82
CA ASP A 77 -3.14 -4.83 -6.78
C ASP A 77 -2.63 -6.23 -6.47
N GLU A 78 -1.45 -6.58 -6.98
CA GLU A 78 -0.82 -7.88 -6.74
C GLU A 78 -0.38 -8.00 -5.28
N GLU A 79 0.41 -7.04 -4.79
CA GLU A 79 0.91 -7.05 -3.41
C GLU A 79 -0.23 -7.01 -2.39
N LEU A 80 -1.24 -6.16 -2.59
CA LEU A 80 -2.37 -6.06 -1.66
C LEU A 80 -3.16 -7.37 -1.58
N LYS A 81 -3.34 -8.09 -2.69
CA LYS A 81 -4.03 -9.39 -2.69
C LYS A 81 -3.21 -10.50 -2.04
N THR A 82 -1.88 -10.43 -2.13
CA THR A 82 -0.97 -11.38 -1.50
C THR A 82 -1.08 -11.30 0.02
N TYR A 83 -1.05 -10.10 0.59
CA TYR A 83 -0.90 -9.93 2.04
C TYR A 83 -2.20 -9.65 2.81
N LEU A 84 -3.15 -8.89 2.24
CA LEU A 84 -4.31 -8.47 3.00
C LEU A 84 -5.30 -9.61 3.24
N PHE A 85 -5.98 -9.54 4.39
CA PHE A 85 -6.98 -10.52 4.82
C PHE A 85 -6.44 -11.95 4.96
N THR A 86 -5.14 -12.08 5.27
CA THR A 86 -4.49 -13.33 5.64
C THR A 86 -4.29 -13.40 7.16
N ASP A 87 -4.35 -14.61 7.72
CA ASP A 87 -4.07 -14.86 9.16
C ASP A 87 -2.69 -15.48 9.39
N LYS A 88 -1.93 -15.74 8.31
CA LYS A 88 -0.58 -16.35 8.39
C LYS A 88 0.46 -15.28 8.78
N PRO A 89 1.59 -15.69 9.38
CA PRO A 89 2.74 -14.80 9.53
C PRO A 89 3.14 -14.19 8.17
N LEU A 90 3.38 -12.88 8.12
CA LEU A 90 3.65 -12.17 6.85
C LEU A 90 4.83 -12.76 6.06
N LEU A 91 5.92 -13.13 6.74
CA LEU A 91 7.08 -13.75 6.11
C LEU A 91 6.77 -15.15 5.54
N GLN A 92 5.80 -15.87 6.12
CA GLN A 92 5.35 -17.14 5.57
C GLN A 92 4.52 -16.94 4.29
N VAL A 93 3.72 -15.88 4.21
CA VAL A 93 2.97 -15.52 3.00
C VAL A 93 3.94 -15.23 1.84
N GLU A 94 5.04 -14.53 2.12
CA GLU A 94 6.10 -14.24 1.15
C GLU A 94 6.77 -15.54 0.63
N GLU A 95 7.20 -16.43 1.53
CA GLU A 95 7.82 -17.72 1.17
C GLU A 95 6.90 -18.58 0.27
N GLU A 96 5.62 -18.69 0.63
CA GLU A 96 4.65 -19.48 -0.15
C GLU A 96 4.40 -18.89 -1.55
N THR A 97 4.45 -17.56 -1.68
CA THR A 97 4.26 -16.87 -2.96
C THR A 97 5.46 -17.13 -3.89
N LEU A 98 6.68 -16.96 -3.39
CA LEU A 98 7.92 -17.23 -4.14
C LEU A 98 8.02 -18.70 -4.60
N GLU A 99 7.67 -19.66 -3.73
CA GLU A 99 7.65 -21.07 -4.12
C GLU A 99 6.60 -21.38 -5.19
N GLY A 100 5.45 -20.69 -5.16
CA GLY A 100 4.39 -20.82 -6.15
C GLY A 100 4.83 -20.36 -7.55
N GLU A 101 5.58 -19.25 -7.61
CA GLU A 101 6.15 -18.71 -8.85
C GLU A 101 7.23 -19.61 -9.44
N GLU A 102 8.14 -20.15 -8.61
CA GLU A 102 9.17 -21.10 -9.06
C GLU A 102 8.54 -22.38 -9.66
N LYS A 103 7.50 -22.92 -9.02
CA LYS A 103 6.78 -24.12 -9.53
C LYS A 103 5.95 -23.82 -10.78
N SER A 104 5.46 -22.60 -10.95
CA SER A 104 4.73 -22.17 -12.16
C SER A 104 5.66 -22.03 -13.37
N SER A 105 6.83 -21.41 -13.19
CA SER A 105 7.82 -21.22 -14.26
C SER A 105 8.42 -22.55 -14.78
N SER A 106 8.56 -23.56 -13.92
CA SER A 106 9.12 -24.87 -14.32
C SER A 106 8.19 -25.73 -15.20
N LYS A 107 6.88 -25.40 -15.25
CA LYS A 107 5.87 -26.22 -15.95
C LYS A 107 5.62 -25.79 -17.40
N GLY A 108 6.17 -24.65 -17.83
CA GLY A 108 5.96 -24.06 -19.16
C GLY A 108 6.90 -24.54 -20.28
N ASP A 109 7.98 -25.27 -19.99
CA ASP A 109 9.04 -25.59 -20.97
C ASP A 109 8.98 -27.02 -21.55
N LEU A 110 7.98 -27.84 -21.17
CA LEU A 110 7.90 -29.24 -21.59
C LEU A 110 6.82 -29.45 -22.67
N GLY A 111 7.14 -29.24 -23.96
CA GLY A 111 6.37 -29.92 -25.03
C GLY A 111 6.27 -29.36 -26.45
N LEU A 112 7.03 -28.34 -26.87
CA LEU A 112 6.81 -27.70 -28.19
C LEU A 112 7.87 -27.98 -29.27
N ARG A 113 8.75 -28.98 -29.12
CA ARG A 113 9.90 -29.20 -30.04
C ARG A 113 9.94 -30.48 -30.89
N ASP A 114 8.94 -31.35 -30.85
CA ASP A 114 8.98 -32.63 -31.59
C ASP A 114 7.92 -32.81 -32.70
N LEU A 115 7.70 -31.79 -33.54
CA LEU A 115 6.94 -31.98 -34.78
C LEU A 115 7.54 -31.16 -35.94
N LYS A 116 8.48 -31.79 -36.66
CA LYS A 116 8.58 -31.75 -38.13
C LYS A 116 9.68 -32.72 -38.60
N GLY A 117 9.24 -33.93 -38.92
CA GLY A 117 9.83 -34.73 -40.01
C GLY A 117 9.14 -34.38 -41.32
#